data_AF-A0A418WPE4-F1
#
_entry.id   AF-A0A418WPE4-F1
#
_cell.length_a   1.000
_cell.length_b   1.000
_cell.length_c   1.000
_cell.angle_alpha   90.00
_cell.angle_beta   90.00
_cell.angle_gamma   90.00
#
_symmetry.space_group_name_H-M   'P 1'
#
loop_
_entity.id
_entity.type
_entity.pdbx_description
1 polymer ?
#
loop_
_entity_poly.entity_id
_entity_poly.type
_entity_poly.pdbx_seq_one_letter_code
_entity_poly.pdbx_strand_id
1 'polypeptide(L)'
;MALIISCFMQIGAQLFALSVVVSTITEAPPRSFAILEGDYRYDSGPFWGTVPPITGLLFIVALTANWKTPRRTPLIASFALFLIAGLVAGLLLEPEFATITANGYSDKIDPALQSRAASWVAYDWAVWAFSLASGIALLLALARSISSKPE
;
A
#
# COMPACT_ATOMS: atom_id res chain seq x y z
N MET A 1 14.25 -1.76 -13.84
CA MET A 1 12.89 -1.75 -14.40
C MET A 1 11.91 -2.58 -13.58
N ALA A 2 12.16 -3.88 -13.32
CA ALA A 2 11.22 -4.73 -12.56
C ALA A 2 10.78 -4.15 -11.21
N LEU A 3 11.72 -3.64 -10.40
CA LEU A 3 11.39 -3.00 -9.11
C LEU A 3 10.43 -1.81 -9.27
N ILE A 4 10.73 -0.90 -10.21
CA ILE A 4 9.87 0.27 -10.50
C ILE A 4 8.48 -0.19 -10.89
N ILE A 5 8.37 -1.13 -11.84
CA ILE A 5 7.08 -1.66 -12.30
C ILE A 5 6.29 -2.25 -11.13
N SER A 6 6.94 -3.08 -10.31
CA SER A 6 6.32 -3.73 -9.15
C SER A 6 5.86 -2.72 -8.09
N CYS A 7 6.63 -1.65 -7.83
CA CYS A 7 6.20 -0.55 -6.95
C CYS A 7 4.97 0.19 -7.51
N PHE A 8 5.00 0.61 -8.77
CA PHE A 8 3.89 1.37 -9.36
C PHE A 8 2.61 0.53 -9.55
N MET A 9 2.76 -0.78 -9.77
CA MET A 9 1.63 -1.71 -9.78
C MET A 9 0.90 -1.72 -8.43
N GLN A 10 1.63 -1.74 -7.30
CA GLN A 10 1.01 -1.67 -5.97
C GLN A 10 0.38 -0.30 -5.70
N ILE A 11 1.04 0.79 -6.09
CA ILE A 11 0.49 2.14 -5.92
C ILE A 11 -0.83 2.27 -6.69
N GLY A 12 -0.90 1.74 -7.91
CA GLY A 12 -2.12 1.69 -8.72
C GLY A 12 -3.19 0.79 -8.11
N ALA A 13 -2.82 -0.40 -7.64
CA ALA A 13 -3.75 -1.31 -6.97
C ALA A 13 -4.34 -0.71 -5.69
N GLN A 14 -3.52 -0.03 -4.89
CA GLN A 14 -3.97 0.66 -3.68
C GLN A 14 -4.87 1.85 -4.02
N LEU A 15 -4.57 2.60 -5.09
CA LEU A 15 -5.44 3.68 -5.55
C LEU A 15 -6.82 3.15 -5.96
N PHE A 16 -6.85 2.03 -6.69
CA PHE A 16 -8.11 1.36 -7.04
C PHE A 16 -8.86 0.88 -5.80
N ALA A 17 -8.16 0.23 -4.86
CA ALA A 17 -8.75 -0.20 -3.60
C ALA A 17 -9.36 0.98 -2.85
N LEU A 18 -8.63 2.09 -2.68
CA LEU A 18 -9.13 3.30 -2.02
C LEU A 18 -10.34 3.92 -2.73
N SER A 19 -10.28 4.02 -4.05
CA SER A 19 -11.26 4.77 -4.84
C SER A 19 -12.56 4.01 -5.05
N VAL A 20 -12.50 2.68 -5.10
CA VAL A 20 -13.64 1.82 -5.43
C VAL A 20 -14.04 0.96 -4.24
N VAL A 21 -13.11 0.22 -3.66
CA VAL A 21 -13.43 -0.80 -2.66
C VAL A 21 -13.67 -0.17 -1.30
N VAL A 22 -12.73 0.63 -0.83
CA VAL A 22 -12.80 1.33 0.45
C VAL A 22 -13.95 2.33 0.46
N SER A 23 -14.15 3.08 -0.63
CA SER A 23 -15.30 3.97 -0.76
C SER A 23 -16.62 3.22 -0.66
N THR A 24 -16.75 2.06 -1.30
CA THR A 24 -17.94 1.20 -1.18
C THR A 24 -18.11 0.72 0.27
N ILE A 25 -17.07 0.13 0.87
CA ILE A 25 -17.12 -0.42 2.24
C ILE A 25 -17.49 0.66 3.26
N THR A 26 -17.08 1.90 3.05
CA THR A 26 -17.29 3.01 3.99
C THR A 26 -18.50 3.89 3.69
N GLU A 27 -19.26 3.61 2.62
CA GLU A 27 -20.45 4.37 2.25
C GLU A 27 -21.55 4.33 3.32
N ALA A 28 -21.87 3.13 3.83
CA ALA A 28 -22.91 2.95 4.83
C ALA A 28 -22.65 1.72 5.73
N PRO A 29 -21.49 1.63 6.42
CA PRO A 29 -21.20 0.49 7.27
C PRO A 29 -22.22 0.42 8.43
N PRO A 30 -22.67 -0.79 8.82
CA PRO A 30 -22.26 -2.12 8.33
C PRO A 30 -23.01 -2.63 7.08
N ARG A 31 -24.03 -1.92 6.57
CA ARG A 31 -24.81 -2.37 5.39
C ARG A 31 -23.94 -2.52 4.14
N SER A 32 -22.97 -1.63 3.95
CA SER A 32 -22.01 -1.72 2.84
C SER A 32 -21.06 -2.91 2.92
N PHE A 33 -20.99 -3.64 4.04
CA PHE A 33 -20.16 -4.85 4.15
C PHE A 33 -20.68 -6.02 3.32
N ALA A 34 -21.84 -5.88 2.67
CA ALA A 34 -22.33 -6.84 1.68
C ALA A 34 -21.28 -7.20 0.61
N ILE A 35 -20.38 -6.29 0.24
CA ILE A 35 -19.28 -6.57 -0.71
C ILE A 35 -18.27 -7.60 -0.18
N LEU A 36 -18.19 -7.78 1.14
CA LEU A 36 -17.28 -8.70 1.83
C LEU A 36 -17.93 -10.05 2.15
N GLU A 37 -19.20 -10.25 1.79
CA GLU A 37 -19.96 -11.46 2.12
C GLU A 37 -20.42 -12.23 0.86
N GLY A 38 -20.83 -13.49 1.07
CA GLY A 38 -21.32 -14.38 0.01
C GLY A 38 -20.23 -15.12 -0.79
N ASP A 39 -20.69 -15.94 -1.74
CA ASP A 39 -19.83 -16.86 -2.52
C ASP A 39 -18.87 -16.14 -3.49
N TYR A 40 -19.18 -14.89 -3.84
CA TYR A 40 -18.39 -14.05 -4.73
C TYR A 40 -17.88 -12.79 -4.03
N ARG A 41 -17.66 -12.87 -2.72
CA ARG A 41 -17.14 -11.75 -1.92
C ARG A 41 -15.85 -11.19 -2.52
N TYR A 42 -15.66 -9.88 -2.38
CA TYR A 42 -14.40 -9.25 -2.71
C TYR A 42 -13.31 -9.71 -1.73
N ASP A 43 -12.23 -10.27 -2.28
CA ASP A 43 -11.04 -10.64 -1.51
C ASP A 43 -9.78 -10.22 -2.29
N SER A 44 -9.06 -9.23 -1.74
CA SER A 44 -7.75 -8.81 -2.26
C SER A 44 -6.58 -9.28 -1.41
N GLY A 45 -6.84 -10.07 -0.36
CA GLY A 45 -5.83 -10.67 0.49
C GLY A 45 -4.74 -11.40 -0.30
N PRO A 46 -5.05 -12.21 -1.34
CA PRO A 46 -4.02 -12.85 -2.16
C PRO A 46 -3.06 -11.87 -2.83
N PHE A 47 -3.54 -10.70 -3.28
CA PHE A 47 -2.68 -9.67 -3.88
C PHE A 47 -1.74 -9.08 -2.81
N TRP A 48 -2.29 -8.65 -1.67
CA TRP A 48 -1.54 -8.01 -0.60
C TRP A 48 -0.59 -8.95 0.14
N GLY A 49 -0.90 -10.25 0.18
CA GLY A 49 -0.02 -11.28 0.73
C GLY A 49 1.13 -11.68 -0.22
N THR A 50 1.04 -11.35 -1.52
CA THR A 50 1.99 -11.84 -2.53
C THR A 50 2.88 -10.73 -3.10
N VAL A 51 2.29 -9.61 -3.52
CA VAL A 51 3.01 -8.59 -4.28
C VAL A 51 4.01 -7.80 -3.42
N PRO A 52 3.67 -7.30 -2.22
CA PRO A 52 4.63 -6.57 -1.39
C PRO A 52 5.90 -7.38 -1.03
N PRO A 53 5.81 -8.68 -0.66
CA PRO A 53 7.00 -9.50 -0.48
C PRO A 53 7.89 -9.59 -1.72
N ILE A 54 7.30 -9.76 -2.91
CA ILE A 54 8.04 -9.77 -4.18
C ILE A 54 8.76 -8.43 -4.40
N THR A 55 8.08 -7.31 -4.15
CA THR A 55 8.69 -5.99 -4.27
C THR A 55 9.81 -5.77 -3.27
N GLY A 56 9.65 -6.23 -2.03
CA GLY A 56 10.70 -6.21 -1.01
C GLY A 56 11.94 -6.98 -1.47
N LEU A 57 11.75 -8.16 -2.06
CA LEU A 57 12.86 -8.93 -2.64
C LEU A 57 13.55 -8.17 -3.78
N LEU A 58 12.78 -7.54 -4.67
CA LEU A 58 13.32 -6.71 -5.76
C LEU A 58 14.11 -5.50 -5.24
N PHE A 59 13.70 -4.90 -4.12
CA PHE A 59 14.46 -3.85 -3.43
C PHE A 59 15.80 -4.37 -2.94
N ILE A 60 15.84 -5.54 -2.30
CA ILE A 60 17.07 -6.17 -1.81
C ILE A 60 18.03 -6.45 -2.98
N VAL A 61 17.52 -7.01 -4.09
CA VAL A 61 18.31 -7.26 -5.30
C VAL A 61 18.88 -5.95 -5.86
N ALA A 62 18.05 -4.90 -5.97
CA ALA A 62 18.48 -3.60 -6.48
C ALA A 62 19.55 -2.93 -5.59
N LEU A 63 19.38 -2.99 -4.27
CA LEU A 63 20.33 -2.47 -3.30
C LEU A 63 21.67 -3.20 -3.37
N THR A 64 21.64 -4.53 -3.45
CA THR A 64 22.85 -5.36 -3.57
C THR A 64 23.61 -5.02 -4.85
N ALA A 65 22.90 -4.92 -5.98
CA ALA A 65 23.48 -4.58 -7.27
C ALA A 65 24.05 -3.15 -7.32
N ASN A 66 23.49 -2.20 -6.56
CA ASN A 66 23.91 -0.79 -6.54
C ASN A 66 24.72 -0.41 -5.29
N TRP A 67 25.21 -1.38 -4.51
CA TRP A 67 25.79 -1.11 -3.20
C TRP A 67 27.01 -0.17 -3.23
N LYS A 68 27.82 -0.28 -4.29
CA LYS A 68 29.03 0.54 -4.49
C LYS A 68 28.80 1.76 -5.38
N THR A 69 27.55 2.09 -5.70
CA THR A 69 27.23 3.23 -6.58
C THR A 69 26.61 4.37 -5.78
N PRO A 70 26.62 5.62 -6.31
CA PRO A 70 25.92 6.75 -5.69
C PRO A 70 24.40 6.54 -5.55
N ARG A 71 23.83 5.54 -6.22
CA ARG A 71 22.40 5.20 -6.13
C ARG A 71 22.03 4.49 -4.83
N ARG A 72 23.01 4.03 -4.03
CA ARG A 72 22.76 3.33 -2.76
C ARG A 72 21.88 4.14 -1.81
N THR A 73 22.27 5.37 -1.49
CA THR A 73 21.57 6.20 -0.50
C THR A 73 20.10 6.46 -0.87
N PRO A 74 19.76 6.90 -2.09
CA PRO A 74 18.35 7.10 -2.44
C PRO A 74 17.57 5.78 -2.54
N LEU A 75 18.20 4.66 -2.92
CA LEU A 75 17.57 3.34 -2.86
C LEU A 75 17.26 2.91 -1.42
N ILE A 76 18.17 3.16 -0.46
CA ILE A 76 17.92 2.88 0.96
C ILE A 76 16.75 3.72 1.48
N ALA A 77 16.72 5.01 1.13
CA ALA A 77 15.63 5.90 1.54
C ALA A 77 14.27 5.43 1.00
N SER A 78 14.20 5.06 -0.29
CA SER A 78 12.98 4.50 -0.88
C SER A 78 12.58 3.17 -0.24
N PHE A 79 13.54 2.27 0.01
CA PHE A 79 13.23 1.00 0.66
C PHE A 79 12.74 1.18 2.10
N ALA A 80 13.32 2.12 2.85
CA ALA A 80 12.87 2.45 4.19
C ALA A 80 11.42 2.99 4.19
N LEU A 81 11.08 3.89 3.25
CA LEU A 81 9.70 4.37 3.10
C LEU A 81 8.73 3.24 2.74
N PHE A 82 9.14 2.33 1.86
CA PHE A 82 8.35 1.14 1.51
C PHE A 82 8.08 0.26 2.75
N LEU A 83 9.11 -0.01 3.56
CA LEU A 83 8.95 -0.80 4.78
C LEU A 83 8.07 -0.10 5.81
N ILE A 84 8.22 1.21 6.01
CA ILE A 84 7.38 1.99 6.93
C ILE A 84 5.91 1.92 6.49
N ALA A 85 5.63 2.15 5.20
CA ALA A 85 4.28 2.06 4.67
C ALA A 85 3.69 0.65 4.87
N GLY A 86 4.46 -0.40 4.59
CA GLY A 86 4.05 -1.79 4.82
C GLY A 86 3.80 -2.13 6.29
N LEU A 87 4.63 -1.60 7.21
CA LEU A 87 4.45 -1.79 8.65
C LEU A 87 3.19 -1.08 9.16
N VAL A 88 2.95 0.15 8.71
CA VAL A 88 1.71 0.88 9.06
C VAL A 88 0.49 0.12 8.53
N ALA A 89 0.56 -0.38 7.30
CA ALA A 89 -0.53 -1.17 6.73
C ALA A 89 -0.80 -2.44 7.54
N GLY A 90 0.21 -3.29 7.78
CA GLY A 90 0.02 -4.57 8.45
C GLY A 90 -0.23 -4.48 9.97
N LEU A 91 0.34 -3.48 10.66
CA LEU A 91 0.23 -3.37 12.12
C LEU A 91 -0.89 -2.45 12.60
N LEU A 92 -1.33 -1.50 11.76
CA LEU A 92 -2.36 -0.53 12.15
C LEU A 92 -3.63 -0.67 11.30
N LEU A 93 -3.50 -0.68 9.96
CA LEU A 93 -4.68 -0.69 9.08
C LEU A 93 -5.37 -2.06 9.05
N GLU A 94 -4.62 -3.15 8.92
CA GLU A 94 -5.17 -4.50 8.82
C GLU A 94 -5.93 -4.94 10.09
N PRO A 95 -5.40 -4.76 11.32
CA PRO A 95 -6.13 -5.11 12.54
C PRO A 95 -7.36 -4.23 12.78
N GLU A 96 -7.27 -2.93 12.45
CA GLU A 96 -8.41 -2.02 12.58
C GLU A 96 -9.51 -2.39 11.57
N PHE A 97 -9.14 -2.73 10.33
CA PHE A 97 -10.07 -3.21 9.32
C PHE A 97 -10.78 -4.50 9.76
N ALA A 98 -10.03 -5.46 10.32
CA ALA A 98 -10.61 -6.67 10.89
C ALA A 98 -11.59 -6.37 12.03
N THR A 99 -11.28 -5.37 12.87
CA THR A 99 -12.17 -4.95 13.96
C THR A 99 -13.44 -4.26 13.45
N ILE A 100 -13.32 -3.39 12.44
CA ILE A 100 -14.45 -2.72 11.79
C ILE A 100 -15.39 -3.75 11.14
N THR A 101 -14.83 -4.78 10.50
CA THR A 101 -15.61 -5.76 9.74
C THR A 101 -16.06 -6.98 10.55
N ALA A 102 -15.63 -7.11 11.82
CA ALA A 102 -15.90 -8.28 12.67
C ALA A 102 -17.38 -8.59 12.88
N ASN A 103 -18.23 -7.55 12.91
CA ASN A 103 -19.68 -7.71 13.14
C ASN A 103 -20.45 -8.08 11.86
N GLY A 104 -19.78 -8.08 10.70
CA GLY A 104 -20.38 -8.39 9.40
C GLY A 104 -21.49 -7.41 8.99
N TYR A 105 -22.24 -7.82 7.97
CA TYR A 105 -23.39 -7.08 7.45
C TYR A 105 -24.49 -6.91 8.50
N SER A 106 -25.12 -5.74 8.51
CA SER A 106 -26.36 -5.49 9.24
C SER A 106 -27.12 -4.32 8.64
N ASP A 107 -28.45 -4.39 8.65
CA ASP A 107 -29.33 -3.28 8.23
C ASP A 107 -29.39 -2.13 9.25
N LYS A 108 -28.81 -2.30 10.45
CA LYS A 108 -28.76 -1.27 11.48
C LYS A 108 -27.63 -0.28 11.21
N ILE A 109 -27.91 1.01 11.35
CA ILE A 109 -26.91 2.07 11.29
C ILE A 109 -26.14 2.11 12.62
N ASP A 110 -24.81 2.02 12.56
CA ASP A 110 -23.92 2.21 13.70
C ASP A 110 -23.03 3.46 13.49
N PRO A 111 -23.34 4.59 14.15
CA PRO A 111 -22.58 5.82 14.02
C PRO A 111 -21.12 5.72 14.50
N ALA A 112 -20.85 4.87 15.50
CA ALA A 112 -19.50 4.68 15.99
C ALA A 112 -18.64 3.94 14.95
N LEU A 113 -19.24 2.96 14.27
CA LEU A 113 -18.60 2.24 13.19
C LEU A 113 -18.29 3.15 11.99
N GLN A 114 -19.22 4.04 11.62
CA GLN A 114 -18.99 5.03 10.56
C GLN A 114 -17.83 5.97 10.90
N SER A 115 -17.77 6.47 12.13
CA SER A 115 -16.67 7.33 12.56
C SER A 115 -15.32 6.61 12.50
N ARG A 116 -15.26 5.34 12.96
CA ARG A 116 -14.03 4.54 12.89
C ARG A 116 -13.61 4.26 11.45
N ALA A 117 -14.56 3.88 10.60
CA ALA A 117 -14.32 3.68 9.18
C ALA A 117 -13.74 4.94 8.52
N ALA A 118 -14.29 6.13 8.81
CA ALA A 118 -13.76 7.39 8.27
C ALA A 118 -12.31 7.67 8.70
N SER A 119 -11.97 7.44 9.97
CA SER A 119 -10.58 7.58 10.44
C SER A 119 -9.65 6.57 9.76
N TRP A 120 -10.09 5.32 9.61
CA TRP A 120 -9.35 4.28 8.91
C TRP A 120 -9.05 4.67 7.45
N VAL A 121 -10.04 5.19 6.72
CA VAL A 121 -9.86 5.68 5.34
C VAL A 121 -8.81 6.80 5.27
N ALA A 122 -8.83 7.73 6.21
CA ALA A 122 -7.85 8.81 6.24
C ALA A 122 -6.41 8.29 6.42
N TYR A 123 -6.23 7.30 7.28
CA TYR A 123 -4.93 6.64 7.44
C TYR A 123 -4.51 5.86 6.20
N ASP A 124 -5.45 5.21 5.53
CA ASP A 124 -5.15 4.43 4.32
C ASP A 124 -4.73 5.33 3.13
N TRP A 125 -5.39 6.49 2.97
CA TRP A 125 -4.92 7.53 2.04
C TRP A 125 -3.52 8.05 2.37
N ALA A 126 -3.19 8.20 3.66
CA ALA A 126 -1.86 8.62 4.07
C ALA A 126 -0.79 7.57 3.71
N VAL A 127 -1.07 6.28 3.93
CA VAL A 127 -0.19 5.17 3.53
C VAL A 127 0.00 5.14 2.01
N TRP A 128 -1.07 5.35 1.24
CA TRP A 128 -0.97 5.46 -0.21
C TRP A 128 -0.08 6.63 -0.64
N ALA A 129 -0.24 7.81 -0.04
CA ALA A 129 0.59 8.98 -0.34
C ALA A 129 2.08 8.73 -0.04
N PHE A 130 2.40 8.08 1.09
CA PHE A 130 3.76 7.66 1.40
C PHE A 130 4.32 6.66 0.40
N SER A 131 3.49 5.69 -0.03
CA SER A 131 3.87 4.70 -1.04
C SER A 131 4.17 5.36 -2.39
N LEU A 132 3.35 6.33 -2.81
CA LEU A 132 3.57 7.12 -4.02
C LEU A 132 4.87 7.93 -3.92
N ALA A 133 5.11 8.60 -2.79
CA ALA A 133 6.35 9.34 -2.54
C ALA A 133 7.59 8.42 -2.63
N SER A 134 7.50 7.20 -2.09
CA SER A 134 8.55 6.18 -2.24
C SER A 134 8.77 5.79 -3.71
N GLY A 135 7.70 5.55 -4.47
CA GLY A 135 7.78 5.23 -5.89
C GLY A 135 8.44 6.35 -6.72
N ILE A 136 8.11 7.61 -6.44
CA ILE A 136 8.73 8.78 -7.08
C ILE A 136 10.22 8.87 -6.70
N ALA A 137 10.55 8.70 -5.42
CA ALA A 137 11.95 8.70 -4.97
C ALA A 137 12.77 7.60 -5.65
N LEU A 138 12.19 6.39 -5.81
CA LEU A 138 12.78 5.27 -6.53
C LEU A 138 13.03 5.60 -8.01
N LEU A 139 12.04 6.19 -8.69
CA LEU A 139 12.20 6.64 -10.08
C LEU A 139 13.36 7.60 -10.22
N LEU A 140 13.42 8.63 -9.36
CA LEU A 140 14.50 9.63 -9.38
C LEU A 140 15.86 8.99 -9.05
N ALA A 141 15.91 8.02 -8.14
CA ALA A 141 17.12 7.28 -7.79
C ALA A 141 17.70 6.52 -8.99
N LEU A 142 16.84 5.90 -9.80
CA LEU A 142 17.23 5.02 -10.89
C LEU A 142 17.30 5.72 -12.26
N ALA A 143 16.60 6.84 -12.44
CA ALA A 143 16.62 7.64 -13.67
C ALA A 143 17.90 8.50 -13.81
N ARG A 144 18.59 8.82 -12.70
CA ARG A 144 19.86 9.56 -12.77
C ARG A 144 20.94 8.72 -13.45
N SER A 145 21.45 9.23 -14.58
CA SER A 145 22.65 8.73 -15.24
C SER A 145 23.84 8.76 -14.28
N ILE A 146 24.68 7.72 -14.31
CA ILE A 146 25.96 7.74 -13.62
C ILE A 146 26.86 8.66 -14.45
N SER A 147 26.85 9.96 -14.14
CA SER A 147 27.82 10.88 -14.75
C SER A 147 29.21 10.44 -14.30
N SER A 148 29.99 9.87 -15.23
CA SER A 148 31.43 9.72 -15.06
C SER A 148 32.01 11.12 -14.90
N LYS A 149 32.66 11.41 -13.77
CA LYS A 149 33.51 12.59 -13.68
C LYS A 149 34.49 12.56 -14.86
N PRO A 150 34.65 13.65 -15.64
CA PRO A 150 35.84 13.80 -16.46
C PRO A 150 37.02 13.92 -15.51
N GLU A 151 38.01 13.04 -15.68
CA GLU A 151 39.36 13.19 -15.11
C GLU A 151 40.06 14.42 -15.67
#